data_AF-A0A7I7RDW2-F1
#
_entry.id   AF-A0A7I7RDW2-F1
#
_cell.length_a   1.000
_cell.length_b   1.000
_cell.length_c   1.000
_cell.angle_alpha   90.00
_cell.angle_beta   90.00
_cell.angle_gamma   90.00
#
_symmetry.space_group_name_H-M   'P 1'
#
loop_
_entity.id
_entity.type
_entity.pdbx_description
1 polymer ?
#
loop_
_entity_poly.entity_id
_entity_poly.type
_entity_poly.pdbx_seq_one_letter_code
_entity_poly.pdbx_strand_id
1 'polypeptide(L)'
;MSAQFLHSTFPLDRTPIFQAAARAVRPGGLLLIVDHGAPPPWLSEVHDHHHTFTPPDEVVAALNLSEAEWEPAQIETPIREVTTPDGEPAQWADNVIVLRRR
;
A
#
# COMPACT_ATOMS: atom_id res chain seq x y z
N MET A 1 -7.46 -12.76 0.91
CA MET A 1 -6.26 -12.82 0.06
C MET A 1 -5.40 -11.64 0.47
N SER A 2 -4.09 -11.81 0.68
CA SER A 2 -3.21 -10.70 1.06
C SER A 2 -2.19 -10.44 -0.05
N ALA A 3 -1.97 -9.17 -0.37
CA ALA A 3 -0.83 -8.71 -1.16
C ALA A 3 0.08 -7.93 -0.19
N GLN A 4 1.36 -8.30 -0.12
CA GLN A 4 2.30 -7.76 0.85
C GLN A 4 3.53 -7.29 0.09
N PHE A 5 3.84 -6.00 0.18
CA PHE A 5 5.02 -5.36 -0.40
C PHE A 5 5.21 -5.61 -1.90
N LEU A 6 4.24 -5.13 -2.69
CA LEU A 6 4.34 -5.13 -4.16
C LEU A 6 5.08 -3.89 -4.67
N HIS A 7 6.29 -3.68 -4.14
CA HIS A 7 7.19 -2.60 -4.50
C HIS A 7 8.13 -3.03 -5.62
N SER A 8 8.27 -2.20 -6.65
CA SER A 8 9.17 -2.41 -7.78
C SER A 8 9.98 -1.14 -8.02
N THR A 9 11.28 -1.29 -8.30
CA THR A 9 12.17 -0.20 -8.73
C THR A 9 11.92 0.22 -10.19
N PHE A 10 11.10 -0.53 -10.92
CA PHE A 10 10.61 -0.18 -12.27
C PHE A 10 9.18 0.38 -12.22
N PRO A 11 8.78 1.24 -13.17
CA PRO A 11 7.39 1.69 -13.30
C PRO A 11 6.45 0.49 -13.40
N LEU A 12 5.75 0.21 -12.32
CA LEU A 12 4.75 -0.85 -12.23
C LEU A 12 3.43 -0.19 -11.87
N ASP A 13 2.47 -0.23 -12.79
CA ASP A 13 1.10 0.11 -12.45
C ASP A 13 0.55 -1.00 -11.54
N ARG A 14 0.42 -0.68 -10.26
CA ARG A 14 -0.03 -1.60 -9.21
C ARG A 14 -1.56 -1.72 -9.19
N THR A 15 -2.27 -0.76 -9.79
CA THR A 15 -3.74 -0.71 -9.75
C THR A 15 -4.37 -1.95 -10.39
N PRO A 16 -3.97 -2.41 -11.60
CA PRO A 16 -4.49 -3.63 -12.20
C PRO A 16 -4.25 -4.89 -11.34
N ILE A 17 -3.12 -4.93 -10.62
CA ILE A 17 -2.75 -6.06 -9.75
C ILE A 17 -3.67 -6.10 -8.53
N PHE A 18 -3.89 -4.96 -7.88
CA PHE A 18 -4.80 -4.86 -6.74
C PHE A 18 -6.26 -5.12 -7.15
N GLN A 19 -6.69 -4.66 -8.32
CA GLN A 19 -8.01 -4.99 -8.86
C GLN A 19 -8.16 -6.49 -9.13
N ALA A 20 -7.12 -7.15 -9.66
CA ALA A 20 -7.13 -8.61 -9.84
C ALA A 20 -7.22 -9.34 -8.50
N ALA A 21 -6.48 -8.89 -7.48
CA ALA A 21 -6.56 -9.44 -6.14
C ALA A 21 -7.96 -9.24 -5.54
N ALA A 22 -8.58 -8.06 -5.70
CA ALA A 22 -9.94 -7.78 -5.24
C ALA A 22 -10.97 -8.74 -5.88
N ARG A 23 -10.88 -8.99 -7.20
CA ARG A 23 -11.77 -9.94 -7.90
C ARG A 23 -11.68 -11.36 -7.37
N ALA A 24 -10.51 -11.77 -6.87
CA ALA A 24 -10.30 -13.10 -6.30
C ALA A 24 -10.79 -13.25 -4.84
N VAL A 25 -11.20 -12.16 -4.18
CA VAL A 25 -11.78 -12.20 -2.83
C VAL A 25 -13.23 -12.67 -2.91
N ARG A 26 -13.55 -13.75 -2.19
CA ARG A 26 -14.92 -14.28 -2.04
C ARG A 26 -15.78 -13.32 -1.19
N PRO A 27 -17.11 -13.29 -1.37
CA PRO A 27 -18.02 -12.62 -0.43
C PRO A 27 -17.72 -12.97 1.03
N GLY A 28 -17.77 -11.98 1.91
CA GLY A 28 -17.35 -12.06 3.31
C GLY A 28 -15.83 -12.05 3.57
N GLY A 29 -15.00 -12.08 2.52
CA GLY A 29 -13.54 -12.15 2.62
C GLY A 29 -12.84 -10.77 2.73
N LEU A 30 -11.55 -10.81 3.04
CA LEU A 30 -10.70 -9.62 3.18
C LEU A 30 -9.65 -9.52 2.05
N LEU A 31 -9.45 -8.29 1.59
CA LEU A 31 -8.29 -7.83 0.84
C LEU A 31 -7.40 -7.00 1.78
N LEU A 32 -6.15 -7.40 1.94
CA LEU A 32 -5.12 -6.62 2.65
C LEU A 32 -4.07 -6.17 1.64
N ILE A 33 -3.79 -4.87 1.61
CA ILE A 33 -2.71 -4.24 0.84
C ILE A 33 -1.80 -3.53 1.84
N VAL A 34 -0.50 -3.85 1.76
CA VAL A 34 0.56 -3.14 2.48
C VAL A 34 1.62 -2.67 1.50
N ASP A 35 1.90 -1.38 1.49
CA ASP A 35 2.99 -0.78 0.72
C ASP A 35 3.64 0.39 1.49
N HIS A 36 4.64 1.04 0.90
CA HIS A 36 5.34 2.17 1.52
C HIS A 36 4.56 3.47 1.33
N GLY A 37 4.43 4.23 2.42
CA GLY A 37 3.87 5.58 2.42
C GLY A 37 4.94 6.67 2.26
N ALA A 38 6.22 6.30 2.37
CA ALA A 38 7.36 7.20 2.24
C ALA A 38 8.59 6.45 1.69
N PRO A 39 9.59 7.16 1.12
CA PRO A 39 10.86 6.54 0.79
C PRO A 39 11.59 6.06 2.05
N PRO A 40 12.55 5.14 1.92
CA PRO A 40 13.39 4.74 3.04
C PRO A 40 14.10 5.97 3.65
N PRO A 41 14.16 6.12 4.98
CA PRO A 41 14.64 7.35 5.63
C PRO A 41 16.15 7.62 5.44
N TRP A 42 16.92 6.63 4.99
CA TRP A 42 18.35 6.74 4.69
C TRP A 42 18.65 7.10 3.22
N LEU A 43 17.64 7.23 2.36
CA LEU A 43 17.80 7.72 0.99
C LEU A 43 17.55 9.23 0.98
N SER A 44 18.64 10.00 0.93
CA SER A 44 18.62 11.46 1.09
C SER A 44 17.91 12.19 -0.06
N GLU A 45 17.94 11.63 -1.28
CA GLU A 45 17.28 12.22 -2.43
C GLU A 45 16.92 11.11 -3.43
N VAL A 46 15.63 10.89 -3.69
CA VAL A 46 15.17 10.01 -4.77
C VAL A 46 15.18 10.84 -6.06
N HIS A 47 16.37 11.17 -6.56
CA HIS A 47 16.53 12.15 -7.64
C HIS A 47 16.10 11.67 -9.03
N ASP A 48 15.74 10.40 -9.23
CA ASP A 48 15.52 9.91 -10.61
C ASP A 48 14.52 8.75 -10.76
N HIS A 49 13.64 8.56 -9.77
CA HIS A 49 12.65 7.51 -9.86
C HIS A 49 11.25 8.09 -9.66
N HIS A 50 10.40 7.88 -10.67
CA HIS A 50 8.95 8.11 -10.65
C HIS A 50 8.26 7.18 -9.62
N HIS A 51 8.75 7.15 -8.38
CA HIS A 51 8.15 6.43 -7.27
C HIS A 51 7.24 7.41 -6.54
N THR A 52 6.00 7.51 -7.00
CA THR A 52 4.95 8.22 -6.28
C THR A 52 4.47 7.35 -5.12
N PHE A 53 4.69 7.81 -3.89
CA PHE A 53 4.12 7.21 -2.68
C PHE A 53 2.66 7.68 -2.55
N THR A 54 1.76 6.93 -3.19
CA THR A 54 0.33 7.26 -3.23
C THR A 54 -0.30 7.08 -1.83
N PRO A 55 -1.02 8.09 -1.31
CA PRO A 55 -1.80 7.97 -0.07
C PRO A 55 -2.78 6.78 -0.11
N PRO A 56 -3.08 6.15 1.03
CA PRO A 56 -3.85 4.90 1.05
C PRO A 56 -5.31 5.09 0.60
N ASP A 57 -5.89 6.27 0.81
CA ASP A 57 -7.21 6.66 0.33
C ASP A 57 -7.25 6.81 -1.20
N GLU A 58 -6.21 7.39 -1.79
CA GLU A 58 -6.07 7.48 -3.25
C GLU A 58 -5.90 6.09 -3.89
N VAL A 59 -5.16 5.19 -3.23
CA VAL A 59 -5.06 3.78 -3.67
C VAL A 59 -6.44 3.13 -3.68
N VAL A 60 -7.23 3.28 -2.61
CA VAL A 60 -8.60 2.73 -2.54
C VAL A 60 -9.50 3.32 -3.63
N ALA A 61 -9.45 4.63 -3.84
CA ALA A 61 -10.21 5.30 -4.89
C ALA A 61 -9.87 4.77 -6.29
N ALA A 62 -8.57 4.54 -6.58
CA ALA A 62 -8.11 4.01 -7.85
C ALA A 62 -8.57 2.56 -8.13
N LEU A 63 -8.89 1.77 -7.09
CA LEU A 63 -9.45 0.43 -7.29
C LEU A 63 -10.84 0.46 -7.92
N ASN A 64 -11.57 1.58 -7.78
CA ASN A 64 -12.92 1.77 -8.33
C ASN A 64 -13.86 0.61 -7.97
N LEU A 65 -13.82 0.18 -6.71
CA LEU A 65 -14.65 -0.91 -6.19
C LEU A 65 -16.05 -0.37 -5.85
N SER A 66 -17.07 -1.18 -6.11
CA SER A 66 -18.45 -0.84 -5.76
C SER A 66 -18.61 -0.70 -4.25
N GLU A 67 -19.04 0.48 -3.79
CA GLU A 67 -19.39 0.73 -2.38
C GLU A 67 -20.54 -0.16 -1.88
N ALA A 68 -21.32 -0.77 -2.79
CA ALA A 68 -22.36 -1.73 -2.43
C ALA A 68 -21.78 -3.13 -2.11
N GLU A 69 -20.63 -3.48 -2.68
CA GLU A 69 -19.99 -4.79 -2.51
C GLU A 69 -18.80 -4.75 -1.53
N TRP A 70 -18.24 -3.57 -1.26
CA TRP A 70 -17.04 -3.41 -0.45
C TRP A 70 -17.22 -2.41 0.68
N GLU A 71 -16.65 -2.73 1.83
CA GLU A 71 -16.56 -1.84 2.99
C GLU A 71 -15.09 -1.66 3.40
N PRO A 72 -14.61 -0.42 3.62
CA PRO A 72 -13.31 -0.21 4.19
C PRO A 72 -13.34 -0.62 5.66
N ALA A 73 -12.41 -1.49 6.07
CA ALA A 73 -12.23 -1.89 7.45
C ALA A 73 -11.12 -1.07 8.13
N GLN A 74 -10.06 -0.74 7.39
CA GLN A 74 -8.94 0.07 7.87
C GLN A 74 -8.21 0.72 6.68
N ILE A 75 -7.94 2.03 6.76
CA ILE A 75 -7.16 2.78 5.77
C ILE A 75 -6.25 3.69 6.60
N GLU A 76 -4.99 3.31 6.76
CA GLU A 76 -4.08 3.97 7.69
C GLU A 76 -2.67 4.10 7.10
N THR A 77 -1.93 5.07 7.62
CA THR A 77 -0.51 5.26 7.35
C THR A 77 0.30 5.09 8.65
N PRO A 78 0.47 3.86 9.17
CA PRO A 78 1.22 3.65 10.39
C PRO A 78 2.70 4.02 10.21
N ILE A 79 3.29 4.51 11.30
CA ILE A 79 4.72 4.81 11.40
C ILE A 79 5.39 3.70 12.19
N ARG A 80 6.43 3.08 11.62
CA ARG A 80 7.26 2.09 12.31
C ARG A 80 8.65 2.64 12.60
N GLU A 81 9.24 2.18 13.69
CA GLU A 81 10.66 2.41 13.98
C GLU A 81 11.51 1.41 13.18
N VAL A 82 12.58 1.90 12.57
CA VAL A 82 13.55 1.12 11.82
C VAL A 82 14.96 1.51 12.22
N THR A 83 15.91 0.59 12.07
CA THR A 83 17.34 0.89 12.19
C THR A 83 17.88 1.24 10.82
N THR A 84 18.55 2.38 10.69
CA THR A 84 19.23 2.79 9.45
C THR A 84 20.46 1.90 9.20
N PRO A 85 21.02 1.91 7.97
CA PRO A 85 22.27 1.21 7.69
C PRO A 85 23.44 1.61 8.59
N ASP A 86 23.44 2.84 9.12
CA ASP A 86 24.46 3.37 10.03
C ASP A 86 24.21 2.97 11.51
N GLY A 87 23.13 2.25 11.80
CA GLY A 87 22.79 1.77 13.14
C GLY A 87 21.91 2.71 13.97
N GLU A 88 21.46 3.82 13.40
CA GLU A 88 20.66 4.83 14.09
C GLU A 88 19.14 4.53 14.00
N PRO A 89 18.33 4.89 15.01
CA PRO A 89 16.88 4.76 14.92
C PRO A 89 16.29 5.80 13.95
N ALA A 90 15.31 5.39 13.16
CA ALA A 90 14.54 6.26 12.26
C ALA A 90 13.06 5.83 12.22
N GLN A 91 12.20 6.71 11.74
CA GLN A 91 10.78 6.44 11.52
C GLN A 91 10.52 6.25 10.03
N TRP A 92 9.68 5.28 9.68
CA TRP A 92 9.27 5.01 8.30
C TRP A 92 7.76 4.77 8.22
N ALA A 93 7.08 5.50 7.34
CA ALA A 93 5.66 5.35 7.08
C ALA A 93 5.37 4.26 6.03
N ASP A 94 4.41 3.39 6.33
CA ASP A 94 3.78 2.47 5.39
C ASP A 94 2.30 2.81 5.24
N ASN A 95 1.67 2.28 4.20
CA ASN A 95 0.22 2.26 4.06
C ASN A 95 -0.30 0.87 4.41
N VAL A 96 -1.40 0.83 5.15
CA VAL A 96 -2.15 -0.38 5.46
C VAL A 96 -3.61 -0.17 5.07
N ILE A 97 -4.07 -0.97 4.10
CA ILE A 97 -5.43 -0.92 3.57
C ILE A 97 -6.07 -2.29 3.75
N VAL A 98 -7.17 -2.34 4.49
CA VAL A 98 -8.01 -3.52 4.67
C VAL A 98 -9.39 -3.21 4.14
N LEU A 99 -9.80 -3.95 3.11
CA LEU A 99 -11.14 -3.88 2.54
C LEU A 99 -11.84 -5.22 2.72
N ARG A 100 -13.10 -5.20 3.12
CA ARG A 100 -13.94 -6.38 3.22
C ARG A 100 -14.95 -6.41 2.10
N ARG A 101 -15.06 -7.56 1.44
CA ARG A 101 -16.12 -7.82 0.48
C ARG A 101 -17.35 -8.29 1.26
N ARG A 102 -18.51 -7.68 1.01
CA ARG A 102 -19.79 -8.12 1.56
C ARG A 102 -20.17 -9.51 1.06
#